data_AF-A0A2U1MJX3-F1
#
_entry.id   AF-A0A2U1MJX3-F1
#
_cell.length_a   1.000
_cell.length_b   1.000
_cell.length_c   1.000
_cell.angle_alpha   90.00
_cell.angle_beta   90.00
_cell.angle_gamma   90.00
#
_symmetry.space_group_name_H-M   'P 1'
#
loop_
_entity.id
_entity.type
_entity.pdbx_description
1 polymer ?
#
loop_
_entity_poly.entity_id
_entity_poly.type
_entity_poly.pdbx_seq_one_letter_code
_entity_poly.pdbx_strand_id
1 'polypeptide(L)'
;MRLSMYNRFSSLKLLSVADTRFASTIVMLKRFKFIKRSLETMVMSEEWASYRDDDQEKARFVRDKVLNEYWWDQVTYILNFTAPIYDMVRACDTDRPCLHLVYEMWDSMVEKVKVEIYKHEDKALDMFSSFYDVVHDILIARWTKSSTPLHCLAHYLNPRFYSEEWLNEDRARLPPHTDGDVSYGRQLCFRRLYPNDEDYDKVLYDYADFSLKSGPFSDVTSLSKRGTTDAKRWWANFGAKTPLLQALAFRVLGQPTSSSCCERNWSTYSFIHSLRRNKLTPKRAEDLVFIHNNLRLLSRNTDEYNEEKTMIWDVGGDDFGTMEDTGFLELASLSLDEPELERVFFTEDTTTN
;
A
#
# COMPACT_ATOMS: atom_id res chain seq x y z
N MET A 1 5.06 -3.09 37.14
CA MET A 1 4.64 -4.49 37.36
C MET A 1 3.89 -5.11 36.17
N ARG A 2 2.96 -4.40 35.50
CA ARG A 2 2.22 -4.95 34.33
C ARG A 2 3.10 -5.29 33.13
N LEU A 3 3.96 -4.36 32.71
CA LEU A 3 4.86 -4.58 31.58
C LEU A 3 5.87 -5.71 31.87
N SER A 4 6.39 -5.78 33.10
CA SER A 4 7.28 -6.87 33.51
C SER A 4 6.58 -8.22 33.56
N MET A 5 5.29 -8.26 33.93
CA MET A 5 4.47 -9.48 33.86
C MET A 5 4.24 -9.87 32.40
N TYR A 6 3.80 -8.95 31.55
CA TYR A 6 3.61 -9.16 30.12
C TYR A 6 4.86 -9.71 29.42
N ASN A 7 6.03 -9.12 29.69
CA ASN A 7 7.30 -9.52 29.10
C ASN A 7 7.75 -10.94 29.49
N ARG A 8 7.14 -11.57 30.52
CA ARG A 8 7.37 -12.99 30.83
C ARG A 8 6.61 -13.94 29.92
N PHE A 9 5.46 -13.51 29.38
CA PHE A 9 4.57 -14.34 28.57
C PHE A 9 4.67 -14.05 27.08
N SER A 10 5.22 -12.90 26.69
CA SER A 10 5.45 -12.53 25.30
C SER A 10 6.83 -11.89 25.14
N SER A 11 7.60 -12.41 24.18
CA SER A 11 8.82 -11.75 23.66
C SER A 11 8.48 -10.54 22.78
N LEU A 12 7.23 -10.47 22.32
CA LEU A 12 6.74 -9.45 21.40
C LEU A 12 6.04 -8.34 22.15
N LYS A 13 6.41 -7.09 21.87
CA LYS A 13 5.78 -5.93 22.51
C LYS A 13 4.55 -5.46 21.74
N LEU A 14 3.62 -4.83 22.46
CA LEU A 14 2.47 -4.11 21.87
C LEU A 14 3.00 -2.84 21.19
N LEU A 15 2.37 -2.44 20.09
CA LEU A 15 2.84 -1.30 19.32
C LEU A 15 2.28 0.00 19.91
N SER A 16 3.16 0.95 20.22
CA SER A 16 2.77 2.35 20.36
C SER A 16 2.86 2.98 18.98
N VAL A 17 1.70 3.19 18.35
CA VAL A 17 1.63 3.78 17.00
C VAL A 17 1.45 5.28 17.13
N ALA A 18 2.26 6.07 16.42
CA ALA A 18 2.09 7.53 16.38
C ALA A 18 0.76 7.91 15.71
N ASP A 19 0.07 8.94 16.25
CA ASP A 19 -1.24 9.41 15.79
C ASP A 19 -1.29 9.80 14.29
N THR A 20 -0.13 10.04 13.68
CA THR A 20 0.03 10.53 12.32
C THR A 20 -0.02 9.46 11.24
N ARG A 21 -0.19 8.17 11.57
CA ARG A 21 -0.11 7.07 10.59
C ARG A 21 -1.46 6.37 10.36
N PHE A 22 -1.83 6.21 9.09
CA PHE A 22 -3.05 5.52 8.69
C PHE A 22 -3.06 4.05 9.17
N ALA A 23 -4.25 3.47 9.37
CA ALA A 23 -4.46 2.08 9.76
C ALA A 23 -3.81 1.62 11.09
N SER A 24 -3.36 2.54 11.94
CA SER A 24 -2.76 2.24 13.26
C SER A 24 -3.58 1.28 14.11
N THR A 25 -4.91 1.46 14.14
CA THR A 25 -5.84 0.56 14.85
C THR A 25 -5.83 -0.85 14.28
N ILE A 26 -5.80 -1.01 12.95
CA ILE A 26 -5.81 -2.32 12.28
C ILE A 26 -4.49 -3.05 12.51
N VAL A 27 -3.37 -2.33 12.41
CA VAL A 27 -2.02 -2.85 12.68
C VAL A 27 -1.92 -3.33 14.13
N MET A 28 -2.42 -2.53 15.07
CA MET A 28 -2.47 -2.92 16.47
C MET A 28 -3.38 -4.14 16.69
N LEU A 29 -4.56 -4.20 16.07
CA LEU A 29 -5.44 -5.38 16.16
C LEU A 29 -4.80 -6.65 15.59
N LYS A 30 -4.08 -6.55 14.47
CA LYS A 30 -3.33 -7.66 13.87
C LYS A 30 -2.25 -8.16 14.83
N ARG A 31 -1.47 -7.25 15.43
CA ARG A 31 -0.48 -7.57 16.47
C ARG A 31 -1.13 -8.19 17.69
N PHE A 32 -2.26 -7.64 18.13
CA PHE A 32 -3.01 -8.10 19.30
C PHE A 32 -3.52 -9.54 19.11
N LYS A 33 -4.03 -9.86 17.92
CA LYS A 33 -4.41 -11.23 17.55
C LYS A 33 -3.21 -12.17 17.51
N PHE A 34 -2.07 -11.72 17.01
CA PHE A 34 -0.85 -12.54 16.95
C PHE A 34 -0.39 -13.04 18.32
N ILE A 35 -0.48 -12.18 19.34
CA ILE A 35 -0.08 -12.52 20.72
C ILE A 35 -1.21 -13.13 21.56
N LYS A 36 -2.35 -13.53 20.96
CA LYS A 36 -3.54 -14.07 21.68
C LYS A 36 -3.16 -15.10 22.74
N ARG A 37 -2.38 -16.13 22.36
CA ARG A 37 -1.98 -17.22 23.27
C ARG A 37 -1.13 -16.76 24.47
N SER A 38 -0.23 -15.81 24.22
CA SER A 38 0.56 -15.19 25.30
C SER A 38 -0.33 -14.43 26.27
N LEU A 39 -1.31 -13.68 25.76
CA LEU A 39 -2.27 -12.95 26.58
C LEU A 39 -3.16 -13.90 27.40
N GLU A 40 -3.65 -14.98 26.80
CA GLU A 40 -4.45 -16.01 27.49
C GLU A 40 -3.67 -16.64 28.64
N THR A 41 -2.42 -17.03 28.39
CA THR A 41 -1.55 -17.61 29.41
C THR A 41 -1.29 -16.62 30.54
N MET A 42 -1.05 -15.35 30.20
CA MET A 42 -0.85 -14.28 31.18
C MET A 42 -2.07 -14.08 32.08
N VAL A 43 -3.29 -13.96 31.52
CA VAL A 43 -4.49 -13.69 32.33
C VAL A 43 -4.97 -14.91 33.14
N MET A 44 -4.41 -16.09 32.86
CA MET A 44 -4.63 -17.33 33.59
C MET A 44 -3.55 -17.61 34.64
N SER A 45 -2.51 -16.78 34.75
CA SER A 45 -1.40 -17.01 35.68
C SER A 45 -1.75 -16.65 37.13
N GLU A 46 -1.01 -17.25 38.08
CA GLU A 46 -1.15 -16.93 39.51
C GLU A 46 -0.78 -15.48 39.81
N GLU A 47 0.18 -14.91 39.07
CA GLU A 47 0.55 -13.51 39.21
C GLU A 47 -0.57 -12.56 38.78
N TRP A 48 -1.35 -12.92 37.75
CA TRP A 48 -2.54 -12.16 37.38
C TRP A 48 -3.66 -12.30 38.42
N ALA A 49 -3.86 -13.50 38.97
CA ALA A 49 -4.87 -13.74 40.01
C ALA A 49 -4.57 -12.98 41.32
N SER A 50 -3.28 -12.88 41.68
CA SER A 50 -2.77 -12.15 42.83
C SER A 50 -2.55 -10.65 42.56
N TYR A 51 -2.82 -10.19 41.34
CA TYR A 51 -2.70 -8.78 40.98
C TYR A 51 -3.71 -7.93 41.77
N ARG A 52 -3.19 -6.98 42.55
CA ARG A 52 -3.97 -6.08 43.42
C ARG A 52 -3.56 -4.61 43.29
N ASP A 53 -2.53 -4.31 42.50
CA ASP A 53 -1.88 -2.99 42.43
C ASP A 53 -2.71 -1.92 41.70
N ASP A 54 -3.83 -2.30 41.07
CA ASP A 54 -4.70 -1.41 40.29
C ASP A 54 -6.19 -1.71 40.47
N ASP A 55 -6.98 -1.00 39.68
CA ASP A 55 -8.38 -1.25 39.36
C ASP A 55 -8.64 -2.74 39.02
N GLN A 56 -9.12 -3.47 40.03
CA GLN A 56 -9.47 -4.89 39.93
C GLN A 56 -10.64 -5.13 38.96
N GLU A 57 -11.52 -4.13 38.75
CA GLU A 57 -12.61 -4.26 37.79
C GLU A 57 -12.06 -4.28 36.37
N LYS A 58 -11.11 -3.40 36.05
CA LYS A 58 -10.41 -3.41 34.76
C LYS A 58 -9.62 -4.70 34.54
N ALA A 59 -8.94 -5.22 35.56
CA ALA A 59 -8.22 -6.49 35.44
C ALA A 59 -9.15 -7.68 35.16
N ARG A 60 -10.32 -7.72 35.82
CA ARG A 60 -11.37 -8.72 35.53
C ARG A 60 -11.91 -8.56 34.10
N PHE A 61 -12.24 -7.33 33.70
CA PHE A 61 -12.71 -7.04 32.35
C PHE A 61 -11.73 -7.51 31.27
N VAL A 62 -10.43 -7.24 31.44
CA VAL A 62 -9.39 -7.69 30.51
C VAL A 62 -9.34 -9.21 30.42
N ARG A 63 -9.36 -9.91 31.57
CA ARG A 63 -9.40 -11.37 31.61
C ARG A 63 -10.62 -11.93 30.88
N ASP A 64 -11.80 -11.40 31.19
CA ASP A 64 -13.06 -11.86 30.60
C ASP A 64 -13.09 -11.62 29.09
N LYS A 65 -12.50 -10.53 28.59
CA LYS A 65 -12.37 -10.27 27.15
C LYS A 65 -11.36 -11.16 26.46
N VAL A 66 -10.18 -11.33 27.04
CA VAL A 66 -9.10 -12.15 26.47
C VAL A 66 -9.49 -13.64 26.40
N LEU A 67 -10.31 -14.13 27.32
CA LEU A 67 -10.77 -15.52 27.32
C LEU A 67 -12.06 -15.75 26.53
N ASN A 68 -12.62 -14.71 25.89
CA ASN A 68 -13.88 -14.81 25.17
C ASN A 68 -13.64 -15.12 23.69
N GLU A 69 -13.91 -16.37 23.28
CA GLU A 69 -13.76 -16.81 21.89
C GLU A 69 -14.62 -16.01 20.90
N TYR A 70 -15.87 -15.71 21.25
CA TYR A 70 -16.74 -14.88 20.40
C TYR A 70 -16.16 -13.49 20.17
N TRP A 71 -15.51 -12.90 21.17
CA TRP A 71 -14.82 -11.62 21.01
C TRP A 71 -13.65 -11.72 20.03
N TRP A 72 -12.87 -12.81 20.08
CA TRP A 72 -11.79 -13.07 19.11
C TRP A 72 -12.29 -13.35 17.70
N ASP A 73 -13.47 -13.96 17.55
CA ASP A 73 -14.14 -14.11 16.26
C ASP A 73 -14.50 -12.74 15.68
N GLN A 74 -15.01 -11.82 16.50
CA GLN A 74 -15.27 -10.44 16.07
C GLN A 74 -13.99 -9.70 15.66
N VAL A 75 -12.90 -9.84 16.41
CA VAL A 75 -11.58 -9.27 16.02
C VAL A 75 -11.12 -9.85 14.69
N THR A 76 -11.28 -11.16 14.50
CA THR A 76 -10.93 -11.84 13.25
C THR A 76 -11.76 -11.32 12.09
N TYR A 77 -13.07 -11.17 12.28
CA TYR A 77 -13.95 -10.62 11.27
C TYR A 77 -13.52 -9.21 10.84
N ILE A 78 -13.26 -8.31 11.80
CA ILE A 78 -12.77 -6.96 11.52
C ILE A 78 -11.50 -6.99 10.67
N LEU A 79 -10.52 -7.81 11.05
CA LEU A 79 -9.28 -7.94 10.29
C LEU A 79 -9.50 -8.48 8.88
N ASN A 80 -10.41 -9.45 8.70
CA ASN A 80 -10.65 -10.07 7.40
C ASN A 80 -11.24 -9.08 6.40
N PHE A 81 -12.33 -8.38 6.75
CA PHE A 81 -12.95 -7.46 5.79
C PHE A 81 -12.16 -6.16 5.61
N THR A 82 -11.31 -5.77 6.56
CA THR A 82 -10.44 -4.59 6.42
C THR A 82 -9.11 -4.90 5.72
N ALA A 83 -8.71 -6.17 5.62
CA ALA A 83 -7.47 -6.57 4.97
C ALA A 83 -7.35 -6.09 3.51
N PRO A 84 -8.36 -6.22 2.64
CA PRO A 84 -8.26 -5.71 1.26
C PRO A 84 -8.03 -4.19 1.19
N ILE A 85 -8.65 -3.43 2.10
CA ILE A 85 -8.48 -1.98 2.22
C ILE A 85 -7.05 -1.66 2.63
N TYR A 86 -6.57 -2.35 3.67
CA TYR A 86 -5.20 -2.20 4.17
C TYR A 86 -4.19 -2.53 3.06
N ASP A 87 -4.30 -3.68 2.41
CA ASP A 87 -3.38 -4.14 1.37
C ASP A 87 -3.31 -3.16 0.19
N MET A 88 -4.46 -2.64 -0.24
CA MET A 88 -4.53 -1.62 -1.29
C MET A 88 -3.79 -0.34 -0.88
N VAL A 89 -4.09 0.19 0.30
CA VAL A 89 -3.45 1.41 0.81
C VAL A 89 -1.94 1.19 0.91
N ARG A 90 -1.52 0.04 1.43
CA ARG A 90 -0.10 -0.35 1.52
C ARG A 90 0.58 -0.43 0.15
N ALA A 91 -0.09 -0.96 -0.87
CA ALA A 91 0.46 -1.02 -2.22
C ALA A 91 0.63 0.38 -2.85
N CYS A 92 -0.31 1.29 -2.57
CA CYS A 92 -0.23 2.69 -3.01
C CYS A 92 0.83 3.49 -2.24
N ASP A 93 1.12 3.10 -1.00
CA ASP A 93 2.01 3.79 -0.08
C ASP A 93 3.50 3.45 -0.29
N THR A 94 3.91 3.23 -1.54
CA THR A 94 5.30 2.92 -1.90
C THR A 94 5.83 3.91 -2.93
N ASP A 95 7.16 3.95 -3.13
CA ASP A 95 7.78 4.73 -4.22
C ASP A 95 7.58 4.06 -5.59
N ARG A 96 6.97 2.88 -5.64
CA ARG A 96 6.81 2.13 -6.89
C ARG A 96 5.75 2.79 -7.76
N PRO A 97 5.95 2.85 -9.09
CA PRO A 97 4.91 3.34 -9.98
C PRO A 97 3.67 2.44 -9.93
N CYS A 98 2.56 2.98 -9.44
CA CYS A 98 1.32 2.22 -9.24
C CYS A 98 0.06 3.01 -9.63
N LEU A 99 0.19 4.24 -10.14
CA LEU A 99 -0.95 5.07 -10.56
C LEU A 99 -1.88 4.38 -11.55
N HIS A 100 -1.29 3.61 -12.46
CA HIS A 100 -2.00 2.83 -13.46
C HIS A 100 -2.72 1.59 -12.91
N LEU A 101 -2.49 1.23 -11.65
CA LEU A 101 -3.12 0.10 -10.98
C LEU A 101 -4.26 0.52 -10.05
N VAL A 102 -4.28 1.79 -9.60
CA VAL A 102 -5.21 2.28 -8.57
C VAL A 102 -6.67 2.00 -8.90
N TYR A 103 -7.08 2.22 -10.15
CA TYR A 103 -8.47 2.01 -10.57
C TYR A 103 -8.89 0.55 -10.34
N GLU A 104 -8.13 -0.41 -10.88
CA GLU A 104 -8.36 -1.85 -10.67
C GLU A 104 -8.20 -2.27 -9.20
N MET A 105 -7.28 -1.66 -8.47
CA MET A 105 -7.11 -1.92 -7.04
C MET A 105 -8.36 -1.53 -6.25
N TRP A 106 -9.03 -0.42 -6.60
CA TRP A 106 -10.30 -0.03 -5.98
C TRP A 106 -11.40 -1.04 -6.27
N ASP A 107 -11.61 -1.37 -7.55
CA ASP A 107 -12.65 -2.32 -7.95
C ASP A 107 -12.44 -3.69 -7.29
N SER A 108 -11.22 -4.23 -7.36
CA SER A 108 -10.88 -5.51 -6.72
C SER A 108 -10.99 -5.46 -5.19
N MET A 109 -10.63 -4.34 -4.57
CA MET A 109 -10.72 -4.17 -3.12
C MET A 109 -12.18 -4.16 -2.66
N VAL A 110 -13.06 -3.41 -3.32
CA VAL A 110 -14.49 -3.34 -2.99
C VAL A 110 -15.13 -4.72 -3.06
N GLU A 111 -14.86 -5.48 -4.12
CA GLU A 111 -15.38 -6.84 -4.27
C GLU A 111 -14.85 -7.79 -3.19
N LYS A 112 -13.56 -7.72 -2.85
CA LYS A 112 -12.99 -8.54 -1.75
C LYS A 112 -13.59 -8.21 -0.39
N VAL A 113 -13.82 -6.92 -0.11
CA VAL A 113 -14.51 -6.47 1.12
C VAL A 113 -15.93 -7.07 1.16
N LYS A 114 -16.66 -7.01 0.04
CA LYS A 114 -17.99 -7.59 -0.10
C LYS A 114 -17.97 -9.09 0.23
N VAL A 115 -17.07 -9.85 -0.39
CA VAL A 115 -16.96 -11.30 -0.17
C VAL A 115 -16.75 -11.64 1.31
N GLU A 116 -15.85 -10.95 2.01
CA GLU A 116 -15.58 -11.23 3.43
C GLU A 116 -16.76 -10.86 4.34
N ILE A 117 -17.47 -9.76 4.05
CA ILE A 117 -18.68 -9.38 4.80
C ILE A 117 -19.79 -10.41 4.61
N TYR A 118 -20.08 -10.78 3.36
CA TYR A 118 -21.16 -11.71 3.05
C TYR A 118 -20.89 -13.12 3.58
N LYS A 119 -19.62 -13.55 3.55
CA LYS A 119 -19.19 -14.81 4.17
C LYS A 119 -19.44 -14.82 5.67
N HIS A 120 -19.18 -13.73 6.39
CA HIS A 120 -19.45 -13.64 7.83
C HIS A 120 -20.96 -13.56 8.13
N GLU A 121 -21.75 -12.93 7.25
CA GLU A 121 -23.21 -12.88 7.37
C GLU A 121 -23.92 -14.17 6.92
N ASP A 122 -23.20 -15.15 6.37
CA ASP A 122 -23.74 -16.36 5.74
C ASP A 122 -24.78 -16.05 4.65
N LYS A 123 -24.43 -15.12 3.76
CA LYS A 123 -25.30 -14.63 2.67
C LYS A 123 -24.69 -14.87 1.29
N ALA A 124 -25.55 -15.11 0.31
CA ALA A 124 -25.17 -15.09 -1.10
C ALA A 124 -24.92 -13.64 -1.57
N LEU A 125 -23.97 -13.44 -2.51
CA LEU A 125 -23.48 -12.11 -2.94
C LEU A 125 -24.53 -11.22 -3.63
N ASP A 126 -25.65 -11.79 -4.05
CA ASP A 126 -26.81 -11.14 -4.65
C ASP A 126 -27.85 -10.68 -3.63
N MET A 127 -27.71 -11.10 -2.36
CA MET A 127 -28.61 -10.70 -1.28
C MET A 127 -28.29 -9.31 -0.74
N PHE A 128 -29.25 -8.71 -0.05
CA PHE A 128 -29.08 -7.44 0.63
C PHE A 128 -28.31 -7.57 1.96
N SER A 129 -27.36 -6.67 2.19
CA SER A 129 -26.64 -6.53 3.46
C SER A 129 -26.60 -5.06 3.89
N SER A 130 -27.30 -4.75 4.98
CA SER A 130 -27.32 -3.40 5.54
C SER A 130 -25.94 -2.96 6.04
N PHE A 131 -25.08 -3.90 6.46
CA PHE A 131 -23.72 -3.56 6.89
C PHE A 131 -22.83 -3.29 5.67
N TYR A 132 -22.89 -4.15 4.65
CA TYR A 132 -22.15 -3.93 3.42
C TYR A 132 -22.54 -2.61 2.77
N ASP A 133 -23.82 -2.25 2.71
CA ASP A 133 -24.25 -0.99 2.11
C ASP A 133 -23.60 0.23 2.79
N VAL A 134 -23.54 0.25 4.12
CA VAL A 134 -22.85 1.31 4.87
C VAL A 134 -21.36 1.34 4.55
N VAL A 135 -20.71 0.17 4.49
CA VAL A 135 -19.28 0.07 4.15
C VAL A 135 -19.05 0.52 2.70
N HIS A 136 -19.86 0.06 1.77
CA HIS A 136 -19.81 0.38 0.35
C HIS A 136 -19.99 1.89 0.14
N ASP A 137 -20.97 2.52 0.79
CA ASP A 137 -21.18 3.97 0.72
C ASP A 137 -19.94 4.75 1.19
N ILE A 138 -19.28 4.28 2.26
CA ILE A 138 -18.02 4.86 2.72
C ILE A 138 -16.92 4.69 1.67
N LEU A 139 -16.76 3.49 1.10
CA LEU A 139 -15.74 3.20 0.09
C LEU A 139 -15.95 4.02 -1.18
N ILE A 140 -17.18 4.12 -1.68
CA ILE A 140 -17.52 4.94 -2.85
C ILE A 140 -17.32 6.42 -2.55
N ALA A 141 -17.76 6.93 -1.40
CA ALA A 141 -17.53 8.33 -1.03
C ALA A 141 -16.03 8.67 -0.97
N ARG A 142 -15.19 7.73 -0.51
CA ARG A 142 -13.73 7.89 -0.53
C ARG A 142 -13.20 7.85 -1.96
N TRP A 143 -13.62 6.88 -2.76
CA TRP A 143 -13.21 6.73 -4.15
C TRP A 143 -13.55 7.98 -4.96
N THR A 144 -14.79 8.46 -4.91
CA THR A 144 -15.23 9.68 -5.61
C THR A 144 -14.41 10.91 -5.21
N LYS A 145 -13.98 11.01 -3.95
CA LYS A 145 -13.12 12.10 -3.49
C LYS A 145 -11.68 11.99 -3.99
N SER A 146 -11.15 10.78 -4.13
CA SER A 146 -9.75 10.54 -4.53
C SER A 146 -9.56 10.29 -6.03
N SER A 147 -10.62 9.91 -6.74
CA SER A 147 -10.56 9.59 -8.16
C SER A 147 -10.32 10.87 -8.95
N THR A 148 -9.40 10.78 -9.91
CA THR A 148 -9.04 11.91 -10.76
C THR A 148 -8.99 11.43 -12.20
N PRO A 149 -9.20 12.32 -13.19
CA PRO A 149 -9.02 11.97 -14.60
C PRO A 149 -7.66 11.34 -14.91
N LEU A 150 -6.63 11.64 -14.11
CA LEU A 150 -5.30 11.08 -14.26
C LEU A 150 -5.23 9.59 -13.88
N HIS A 151 -5.99 9.14 -12.86
CA HIS A 151 -6.14 7.71 -12.55
C HIS A 151 -6.78 6.98 -13.73
N CYS A 152 -7.84 7.56 -14.31
CA CYS A 152 -8.49 7.02 -15.50
C CYS A 152 -7.48 6.91 -16.65
N LEU A 153 -6.75 7.99 -16.97
CA LEU A 153 -5.74 7.98 -18.03
C LEU A 153 -4.63 6.93 -17.78
N ALA A 154 -4.17 6.78 -16.53
CA ALA A 154 -3.13 5.81 -16.20
C ALA A 154 -3.61 4.38 -16.38
N HIS A 155 -4.82 4.06 -15.93
CA HIS A 155 -5.47 2.78 -16.19
C HIS A 155 -5.61 2.56 -17.71
N TYR A 156 -6.03 3.59 -18.43
CA TYR A 156 -6.23 3.57 -19.87
C TYR A 156 -4.99 3.22 -20.70
N LEU A 157 -3.81 3.65 -20.24
CA LEU A 157 -2.53 3.42 -20.91
C LEU A 157 -1.89 2.08 -20.52
N ASN A 158 -2.47 1.31 -19.61
CA ASN A 158 -1.92 0.02 -19.22
C ASN A 158 -2.39 -1.09 -20.18
N PRO A 159 -1.48 -1.73 -20.96
CA PRO A 159 -1.85 -2.77 -21.93
C PRO A 159 -2.52 -4.00 -21.29
N ARG A 160 -2.23 -4.29 -20.01
CA ARG A 160 -2.78 -5.44 -19.29
C ARG A 160 -4.31 -5.46 -19.29
N PHE A 161 -4.94 -4.30 -19.17
CA PHE A 161 -6.41 -4.21 -19.10
C PHE A 161 -7.11 -4.39 -20.46
N TYR A 162 -6.35 -4.63 -21.53
CA TYR A 162 -6.86 -5.00 -22.84
C TYR A 162 -6.55 -6.47 -23.19
N SER A 163 -5.90 -7.20 -22.27
CA SER A 163 -5.51 -8.58 -22.47
C SER A 163 -6.67 -9.53 -22.16
N GLU A 164 -6.73 -10.65 -22.88
CA GLU A 164 -7.80 -11.64 -22.68
C GLU A 164 -7.68 -12.31 -21.32
N GLU A 165 -6.46 -12.48 -20.81
CA GLU A 165 -6.23 -13.06 -19.48
C GLU A 165 -6.92 -12.22 -18.39
N TRP A 166 -6.77 -10.89 -18.42
CA TRP A 166 -7.40 -10.03 -17.42
C TRP A 166 -8.91 -9.88 -17.63
N LEU A 167 -9.38 -9.80 -18.88
CA LEU A 167 -10.82 -9.67 -19.18
C LEU A 167 -11.61 -10.94 -18.83
N ASN A 168 -11.00 -12.12 -18.93
CA ASN A 168 -11.67 -13.39 -18.65
C ASN A 168 -11.73 -13.76 -17.16
N GLU A 169 -10.95 -13.07 -16.31
CA GLU A 169 -10.98 -13.27 -14.85
C GLU A 169 -12.33 -12.86 -14.22
N ASP A 170 -13.02 -11.86 -14.80
CA ASP A 170 -14.35 -11.43 -14.36
C ASP A 170 -15.16 -10.89 -15.54
N ARG A 171 -16.40 -11.40 -15.70
CA ARG A 171 -17.32 -11.00 -16.77
C ARG A 171 -17.77 -9.54 -16.68
N ALA A 172 -17.67 -8.91 -15.51
CA ALA A 172 -17.98 -7.50 -15.34
C ALA A 172 -16.86 -6.58 -15.85
N ARG A 173 -15.65 -7.10 -16.07
CA ARG A 173 -14.52 -6.29 -16.55
C ARG A 173 -14.73 -5.84 -17.97
N LEU A 174 -14.51 -4.55 -18.18
CA LEU A 174 -14.55 -3.92 -19.47
C LEU A 174 -13.16 -3.48 -19.86
N PRO A 175 -12.75 -3.63 -21.13
CA PRO A 175 -11.52 -2.99 -21.56
C PRO A 175 -11.69 -1.47 -21.41
N PRO A 176 -10.64 -0.72 -21.00
CA PRO A 176 -10.81 0.67 -20.57
C PRO A 176 -11.52 1.57 -21.58
N HIS A 177 -11.33 1.31 -22.88
CA HIS A 177 -11.93 2.07 -23.98
C HIS A 177 -13.44 1.93 -24.16
N THR A 178 -14.05 0.94 -23.52
CA THR A 178 -15.52 0.75 -23.54
C THR A 178 -16.17 1.21 -22.25
N ASP A 179 -15.39 1.53 -21.21
CA ASP A 179 -15.88 2.14 -19.97
C ASP A 179 -16.10 3.64 -20.19
N GLY A 180 -17.33 4.11 -19.98
CA GLY A 180 -17.73 5.50 -20.20
C GLY A 180 -17.06 6.49 -19.26
N ASP A 181 -16.93 6.15 -17.98
CA ASP A 181 -16.37 7.03 -16.95
C ASP A 181 -14.86 7.16 -17.11
N VAL A 182 -14.18 6.03 -17.37
CA VAL A 182 -12.75 6.02 -17.66
C VAL A 182 -12.45 6.77 -18.96
N SER A 183 -13.26 6.54 -20.00
CA SER A 183 -13.13 7.23 -21.29
C SER A 183 -13.35 8.74 -21.18
N TYR A 184 -14.27 9.19 -20.33
CA TYR A 184 -14.48 10.61 -20.06
C TYR A 184 -13.28 11.23 -19.34
N GLY A 185 -12.74 10.56 -18.31
CA GLY A 185 -11.54 10.99 -17.61
C GLY A 185 -10.33 11.15 -18.55
N ARG A 186 -10.11 10.19 -19.45
CA ARG A 186 -9.09 10.30 -20.51
C ARG A 186 -9.29 11.53 -21.38
N GLN A 187 -10.51 11.81 -21.86
CA GLN A 187 -10.79 12.96 -22.73
C GLN A 187 -10.40 14.28 -22.07
N LEU A 188 -10.74 14.44 -20.78
CA LEU A 188 -10.35 15.62 -20.00
C LEU A 188 -8.82 15.76 -19.93
N CYS A 189 -8.11 14.65 -19.71
CA CYS A 189 -6.65 14.67 -19.66
C CYS A 189 -6.02 14.98 -21.03
N PHE A 190 -6.45 14.33 -22.11
CA PHE A 190 -5.92 14.56 -23.45
C PHE A 190 -6.09 16.01 -23.87
N ARG A 191 -7.29 16.58 -23.69
CA ARG A 191 -7.56 17.98 -24.04
C ARG A 191 -6.69 18.95 -23.23
N ARG A 192 -6.41 18.63 -21.96
CA ARG A 192 -5.55 19.47 -21.10
C ARG A 192 -4.07 19.33 -21.44
N LEU A 193 -3.60 18.13 -21.78
CA LEU A 193 -2.19 17.83 -22.05
C LEU A 193 -1.77 18.21 -23.48
N TYR A 194 -2.70 18.19 -24.42
CA TYR A 194 -2.50 18.56 -25.81
C TYR A 194 -3.52 19.65 -26.21
N PRO A 195 -3.24 20.93 -25.88
CA PRO A 195 -4.13 22.04 -26.24
C PRO A 195 -4.12 22.36 -27.74
N ASN A 196 -3.09 21.94 -28.48
CA ASN A 196 -3.01 22.04 -29.92
C ASN A 196 -3.84 20.92 -30.57
N ASP A 197 -4.69 21.26 -31.53
CA ASP A 197 -5.61 20.30 -32.16
C ASP A 197 -4.88 19.23 -33.00
N GLU A 198 -3.77 19.56 -33.66
CA GLU A 198 -2.99 18.59 -34.46
C GLU A 198 -2.38 17.51 -33.56
N ASP A 199 -1.77 17.91 -32.45
CA ASP A 199 -1.21 16.97 -31.46
C ASP A 199 -2.31 16.16 -30.77
N TYR A 200 -3.43 16.81 -30.45
CA TYR A 200 -4.59 16.16 -29.84
C TYR A 200 -5.16 15.06 -30.75
N ASP A 201 -5.40 15.38 -32.03
CA ASP A 201 -5.93 14.43 -33.01
C ASP A 201 -4.95 13.28 -33.22
N LYS A 202 -3.66 13.57 -33.33
CA LYS A 202 -2.63 12.54 -33.46
C LYS A 202 -2.61 11.58 -32.28
N VAL A 203 -2.64 12.10 -31.04
CA VAL A 203 -2.69 11.25 -29.84
C VAL A 203 -3.98 10.42 -29.78
N LEU A 204 -5.09 10.98 -30.25
CA LEU A 204 -6.37 10.27 -30.32
C LEU A 204 -6.32 9.11 -31.32
N TYR A 205 -5.74 9.33 -32.51
CA TYR A 205 -5.54 8.29 -33.53
C TYR A 205 -4.55 7.21 -33.08
N ASP A 206 -3.38 7.62 -32.57
CA ASP A 206 -2.36 6.71 -32.01
C ASP A 206 -2.98 5.83 -30.91
N TYR A 207 -3.85 6.41 -30.10
CA TYR A 207 -4.56 5.71 -29.05
C TYR A 207 -5.62 4.74 -29.59
N ALA A 208 -6.38 5.14 -30.61
CA ALA A 208 -7.35 4.26 -31.25
C ALA A 208 -6.65 3.00 -31.77
N ASP A 209 -5.48 3.16 -32.38
CA ASP A 209 -4.67 2.03 -32.84
C ASP A 209 -4.25 1.10 -31.69
N PHE A 210 -3.81 1.68 -30.57
CA PHE A 210 -3.45 0.90 -29.38
C PHE A 210 -4.64 0.10 -28.84
N SER A 211 -5.78 0.75 -28.64
CA SER A 211 -6.95 0.12 -28.00
C SER A 211 -7.62 -0.92 -28.87
N LEU A 212 -7.73 -0.66 -30.18
CA LEU A 212 -8.36 -1.55 -31.15
C LEU A 212 -7.42 -2.63 -31.70
N LYS A 213 -6.20 -2.76 -31.14
CA LYS A 213 -5.23 -3.77 -31.59
C LYS A 213 -4.89 -3.61 -33.08
N SER A 214 -4.86 -2.37 -33.58
CA SER A 214 -4.63 -2.06 -35.00
C SER A 214 -3.29 -1.34 -35.23
N GLY A 215 -2.98 -1.12 -36.51
CA GLY A 215 -1.80 -0.38 -36.94
C GLY A 215 -0.50 -0.95 -36.35
N PRO A 216 0.32 -0.14 -35.65
CA PRO A 216 1.54 -0.58 -34.99
C PRO A 216 1.38 -1.71 -33.96
N PHE A 217 0.19 -1.85 -33.39
CA PHE A 217 -0.06 -2.68 -32.22
C PHE A 217 -0.72 -4.02 -32.53
N SER A 218 -1.04 -4.29 -33.81
CA SER A 218 -1.65 -5.53 -34.27
C SER A 218 -0.68 -6.72 -34.33
N ASP A 219 0.61 -6.49 -34.07
CA ASP A 219 1.62 -7.55 -34.05
C ASP A 219 1.30 -8.61 -32.96
N VAL A 220 1.48 -9.89 -33.31
CA VAL A 220 1.15 -11.03 -32.43
C VAL A 220 1.97 -11.01 -31.14
N THR A 221 3.24 -10.57 -31.20
CA THR A 221 4.10 -10.44 -30.03
C THR A 221 3.61 -9.31 -29.14
N SER A 222 3.27 -8.15 -29.72
CA SER A 222 2.64 -7.03 -29.01
C SER A 222 1.40 -7.49 -28.23
N LEU A 223 0.51 -8.23 -28.88
CA LEU A 223 -0.74 -8.72 -28.27
C LEU A 223 -0.50 -9.74 -27.14
N SER A 224 0.30 -10.77 -27.39
CA SER A 224 0.60 -11.80 -26.38
C SER A 224 1.34 -11.25 -25.15
N LYS A 225 2.07 -10.14 -25.30
CA LYS A 225 2.82 -9.51 -24.21
C LYS A 225 2.03 -8.50 -23.39
N ARG A 226 0.80 -8.13 -23.78
CA ARG A 226 -0.03 -7.14 -23.07
C ARG A 226 -0.28 -7.49 -21.60
N GLY A 227 -0.64 -8.74 -21.32
CA GLY A 227 -0.99 -9.19 -19.96
C GLY A 227 0.21 -9.56 -19.08
N THR A 228 1.36 -9.85 -19.69
CA THR A 228 2.51 -10.47 -19.01
C THR A 228 3.70 -9.54 -18.82
N THR A 229 3.78 -8.47 -19.58
CA THR A 229 4.90 -7.52 -19.51
C THR A 229 4.52 -6.30 -18.69
N ASP A 230 5.46 -5.78 -17.89
CA ASP A 230 5.31 -4.48 -17.24
C ASP A 230 4.90 -3.41 -18.26
N ALA A 231 3.97 -2.54 -17.87
CA ALA A 231 3.34 -1.60 -18.79
C ALA A 231 4.37 -0.67 -19.45
N LYS A 232 5.36 -0.15 -18.70
CA LYS A 232 6.41 0.70 -19.27
C LYS A 232 7.27 -0.08 -20.25
N ARG A 233 7.69 -1.30 -19.90
CA ARG A 233 8.49 -2.16 -20.79
C ARG A 233 7.72 -2.49 -22.07
N TRP A 234 6.41 -2.70 -21.98
CA TRP A 234 5.58 -2.92 -23.16
C TRP A 234 5.58 -1.70 -24.08
N TRP A 235 5.37 -0.50 -23.53
CA TRP A 235 5.46 0.75 -24.30
C TRP A 235 6.84 0.99 -24.91
N ALA A 236 7.92 0.62 -24.23
CA ALA A 236 9.27 0.72 -24.78
C ALA A 236 9.47 -0.17 -26.02
N ASN A 237 8.91 -1.39 -26.00
CA ASN A 237 9.06 -2.34 -27.10
C ASN A 237 8.14 -2.03 -28.29
N PHE A 238 6.90 -1.58 -28.05
CA PHE A 238 5.87 -1.52 -29.10
C PHE A 238 5.36 -0.10 -29.41
N GLY A 239 5.71 0.91 -28.59
CA GLY A 239 5.22 2.29 -28.73
C GLY A 239 6.02 3.18 -29.69
N ALA A 240 7.10 2.70 -30.30
CA ALA A 240 8.03 3.55 -31.07
C ALA A 240 7.36 4.26 -32.28
N LYS A 241 6.31 3.68 -32.85
CA LYS A 241 5.56 4.29 -33.98
C LYS A 241 4.54 5.34 -33.53
N THR A 242 4.30 5.50 -32.23
CA THR A 242 3.35 6.45 -31.64
C THR A 242 4.05 7.34 -30.60
N PRO A 243 5.03 8.17 -31.01
CA PRO A 243 5.97 8.81 -30.10
C PRO A 243 5.31 9.76 -29.08
N LEU A 244 4.21 10.44 -29.44
CA LEU A 244 3.49 11.32 -28.51
C LEU A 244 2.80 10.51 -27.41
N LEU A 245 2.13 9.42 -27.80
CA LEU A 245 1.44 8.53 -26.87
C LEU A 245 2.43 7.74 -26.00
N GLN A 246 3.55 7.26 -26.58
CA GLN A 246 4.61 6.58 -25.85
C GLN A 246 5.25 7.49 -24.80
N ALA A 247 5.55 8.74 -25.16
CA ALA A 247 6.09 9.73 -24.22
C ALA A 247 5.12 9.99 -23.06
N LEU A 248 3.81 10.06 -23.35
CA LEU A 248 2.78 10.17 -22.32
C LEU A 248 2.74 8.94 -21.41
N ALA A 249 2.75 7.74 -22.00
CA ALA A 249 2.73 6.49 -21.26
C ALA A 249 3.91 6.39 -20.27
N PHE A 250 5.13 6.75 -20.68
CA PHE A 250 6.27 6.74 -19.76
C PHE A 250 6.10 7.71 -18.58
N ARG A 251 5.55 8.89 -18.82
CA ARG A 251 5.30 9.88 -17.77
C ARG A 251 4.24 9.41 -16.78
N VAL A 252 3.12 8.90 -17.29
CA VAL A 252 1.95 8.54 -16.47
C VAL A 252 2.15 7.20 -15.76
N LEU A 253 2.60 6.17 -16.47
CA LEU A 253 2.85 4.84 -15.90
C LEU A 253 4.00 4.85 -14.90
N GLY A 254 4.80 5.92 -14.88
CA GLY A 254 5.90 6.12 -13.94
C GLY A 254 5.58 6.83 -12.65
N GLN A 255 4.34 7.25 -12.44
CA GLN A 255 3.96 7.98 -11.24
C GLN A 255 3.67 7.04 -10.07
N PRO A 256 4.23 7.30 -8.87
CA PRO A 256 3.67 6.81 -7.62
C PRO A 256 2.34 7.51 -7.32
N THR A 257 1.58 7.02 -6.34
CA THR A 257 0.23 7.53 -6.01
C THR A 257 0.12 8.18 -4.65
N SER A 258 1.03 7.86 -3.74
CA SER A 258 1.04 8.37 -2.38
C SER A 258 1.97 9.58 -2.24
N SER A 259 1.54 10.55 -1.44
CA SER A 259 2.41 11.64 -0.97
C SER A 259 3.46 11.19 0.03
N SER A 260 3.37 9.97 0.57
CA SER A 260 4.35 9.44 1.53
C SER A 260 5.76 9.31 0.96
N CYS A 261 5.90 9.21 -0.37
CA CYS A 261 7.22 9.32 -1.02
C CYS A 261 7.91 10.66 -0.68
N CYS A 262 7.14 11.74 -0.55
CA CYS A 262 7.63 13.04 -0.09
C CYS A 262 7.82 13.09 1.43
N GLU A 263 7.00 12.39 2.22
CA GLU A 263 7.16 12.32 3.68
C GLU A 263 8.50 11.68 4.08
N ARG A 264 8.98 10.70 3.32
CA ARG A 264 10.33 10.12 3.52
C ARG A 264 11.43 11.18 3.37
N ASN A 265 11.30 12.09 2.41
CA ASN A 265 12.23 13.22 2.28
C ASN A 265 12.14 14.19 3.48
N TRP A 266 10.97 14.32 4.11
CA TRP A 266 10.81 15.13 5.32
C TRP A 266 11.43 14.47 6.55
N SER A 267 11.38 13.15 6.65
CA SER A 267 12.15 12.42 7.67
C SER A 267 13.65 12.68 7.50
N THR A 268 14.19 12.58 6.28
CA THR A 268 15.58 12.98 5.98
C THR A 268 15.87 14.44 6.36
N TYR A 269 14.94 15.35 6.03
CA TYR A 269 15.08 16.77 6.37
C TYR A 269 15.18 16.98 7.88
N SER A 270 14.46 16.21 8.70
CA SER A 270 14.49 16.33 10.16
C SER A 270 15.88 16.03 10.77
N PHE A 271 16.69 15.18 10.12
CA PHE A 271 18.09 14.92 10.52
C PHE A 271 19.04 16.07 10.17
N ILE A 272 18.75 16.77 9.07
CA ILE A 272 19.56 17.88 8.57
C ILE A 272 19.24 19.17 9.33
N HIS A 273 17.94 19.39 9.61
CA HIS A 273 17.43 20.59 10.26
C HIS A 273 16.45 20.24 11.38
N SER A 274 16.87 20.48 12.62
CA SER A 274 16.05 20.27 13.82
C SER A 274 16.11 21.48 14.76
N LEU A 275 15.26 21.52 15.79
CA LEU A 275 15.31 22.57 16.81
C LEU A 275 16.69 22.70 17.49
N ARG A 276 17.47 21.61 17.53
CA ARG A 276 18.83 21.58 18.06
C ARG A 276 19.91 21.85 17.00
N ARG A 277 19.61 21.59 15.72
CA ARG A 277 20.51 21.74 14.56
C ARG A 277 19.86 22.65 13.51
N ASN A 278 19.81 23.95 13.80
CA ASN A 278 19.10 24.97 13.00
C ASN A 278 20.05 26.01 12.36
N LYS A 279 21.36 25.73 12.31
CA LYS A 279 22.37 26.68 11.79
C LYS A 279 22.49 26.69 10.25
N LEU A 280 21.72 25.85 9.55
CA LEU A 280 21.72 25.80 8.09
C LEU A 280 20.71 26.79 7.52
N THR A 281 21.06 27.43 6.41
CA THR A 281 20.07 28.19 5.63
C THR A 281 19.09 27.22 4.98
N PRO A 282 17.82 27.63 4.76
CA PRO A 282 16.82 26.77 4.11
C PRO A 282 17.32 26.19 2.79
N LYS A 283 17.98 27.01 1.97
CA LYS A 283 18.55 26.59 0.69
C LYS A 283 19.60 25.48 0.84
N ARG A 284 20.47 25.56 1.85
CA ARG A 284 21.49 24.54 2.09
C ARG A 284 20.86 23.23 2.59
N ALA A 285 19.79 23.31 3.39
CA ALA A 285 19.06 22.14 3.84
C ALA A 285 18.34 21.44 2.68
N GLU A 286 17.71 22.20 1.79
CA GLU A 286 17.11 21.69 0.55
C GLU A 286 18.14 21.00 -0.35
N ASP A 287 19.29 21.62 -0.59
CA ASP A 287 20.35 21.04 -1.42
C ASP A 287 20.88 19.72 -0.82
N LEU A 288 20.99 19.63 0.50
CA LEU A 288 21.39 18.39 1.19
C LEU A 288 20.34 17.29 1.05
N VAL A 289 19.05 17.59 1.21
CA VAL A 289 17.98 16.61 0.98
C VAL A 289 17.97 16.16 -0.48
N PHE A 290 18.13 17.09 -1.42
CA PHE A 290 18.21 16.77 -2.84
C PHE A 290 19.37 15.83 -3.16
N ILE A 291 20.56 16.12 -2.66
CA ILE A 291 21.74 15.26 -2.87
C ILE A 291 21.51 13.88 -2.25
N HIS A 292 21.05 13.82 -0.99
CA HIS A 292 20.79 12.56 -0.30
C HIS A 292 19.76 11.70 -1.04
N ASN A 293 18.61 12.29 -1.41
CA ASN A 293 17.56 11.56 -2.13
C ASN A 293 18.05 11.04 -3.50
N ASN A 294 18.85 11.82 -4.24
CA ASN A 294 19.39 11.35 -5.51
C ASN A 294 20.44 10.24 -5.33
N LEU A 295 21.31 10.34 -4.32
CA LEU A 295 22.26 9.27 -4.00
C LEU A 295 21.52 7.97 -3.64
N ARG A 296 20.43 8.07 -2.87
CA ARG A 296 19.53 6.96 -2.56
C ARG A 296 18.84 6.37 -3.79
N LEU A 297 18.38 7.19 -4.73
CA LEU A 297 17.80 6.69 -5.98
C LEU A 297 18.85 6.02 -6.88
N LEU A 298 20.08 6.51 -6.88
CA LEU A 298 21.18 5.92 -7.65
C LEU A 298 21.65 4.60 -7.06
N SER A 299 21.72 4.48 -5.72
CA SER A 299 22.12 3.23 -5.06
C SER A 299 21.17 2.08 -5.38
N ARG A 300 19.86 2.33 -5.52
CA ARG A 300 18.87 1.32 -5.97
C ARG A 300 19.19 0.63 -7.30
N ASN A 301 20.08 1.21 -8.12
CA ASN A 301 20.53 0.62 -9.38
C ASN A 301 21.88 -0.13 -9.27
N THR A 302 22.39 -0.33 -8.05
CA THR A 302 23.67 -0.98 -7.78
C THR A 302 23.47 -2.33 -7.10
N ASP A 303 24.39 -3.27 -7.31
CA ASP A 303 24.35 -4.57 -6.64
C ASP A 303 24.50 -4.44 -5.11
N GLU A 304 25.17 -3.37 -4.64
CA GLU A 304 25.33 -3.00 -3.23
C GLU A 304 24.01 -2.69 -2.51
N TYR A 305 22.95 -2.37 -3.25
CA TYR A 305 21.60 -2.25 -2.68
C TYR A 305 21.01 -3.62 -2.36
N ASN A 306 21.29 -4.63 -3.17
CA ASN A 306 20.82 -6.00 -2.91
C ASN A 306 21.63 -6.70 -1.81
N GLU A 307 22.86 -6.22 -1.53
CA GLU A 307 23.75 -6.69 -0.45
C GLU A 307 23.53 -5.91 0.88
N GLU A 308 22.30 -5.43 1.12
CA GLU A 308 21.74 -4.82 2.33
C GLU A 308 22.32 -3.47 2.81
N LYS A 309 23.59 -3.13 2.52
CA LYS A 309 24.25 -1.93 3.08
C LYS A 309 23.62 -0.59 2.72
N THR A 310 22.98 -0.46 1.57
CA THR A 310 22.28 0.79 1.16
C THR A 310 20.76 0.63 1.12
N MET A 311 20.25 -0.61 1.23
CA MET A 311 18.83 -0.89 1.44
C MET A 311 18.33 -0.30 2.75
N ILE A 312 19.17 -0.26 3.80
CA ILE A 312 18.85 0.33 5.10
C ILE A 312 18.45 1.81 5.05
N TRP A 313 18.83 2.56 4.00
CA TRP A 313 18.35 3.93 3.78
C TRP A 313 16.83 3.98 3.53
N ASP A 314 16.23 2.87 3.11
CA ASP A 314 14.80 2.73 2.89
C ASP A 314 14.06 2.30 4.18
N VAL A 315 14.77 1.59 5.08
CA VAL A 315 14.21 0.80 6.19
C VAL A 315 14.06 1.53 7.52
N GLY A 316 14.90 2.54 7.78
CA GLY A 316 14.88 3.21 9.10
C GLY A 316 15.46 4.61 9.15
N GLY A 317 15.93 5.15 8.02
CA GLY A 317 16.77 6.34 8.03
C GLY A 317 18.10 6.12 8.76
N ASP A 318 18.89 7.18 8.93
CA ASP A 318 20.26 7.13 9.49
C ASP A 318 20.31 7.04 11.04
N ASP A 319 19.25 6.58 11.71
CA ASP A 319 19.18 6.46 13.18
C ASP A 319 19.96 5.22 13.68
N PHE A 320 21.27 5.19 13.40
CA PHE A 320 22.20 4.20 13.94
C PHE A 320 22.95 4.79 15.14
N GLY A 321 22.28 4.80 16.30
CA GLY A 321 22.98 4.71 17.57
C GLY A 321 23.61 3.32 17.70
N THR A 322 24.84 3.26 18.21
CA THR A 322 25.70 2.08 18.35
C THR A 322 24.93 0.79 18.73
N MET A 323 25.07 -0.19 17.85
CA MET A 323 24.46 -1.52 17.82
C MET A 323 24.91 -2.47 18.96
N GLU A 324 25.27 -1.94 20.12
CA GLU A 324 25.79 -2.71 21.25
C GLU A 324 25.01 -2.57 22.57
N ASP A 325 24.11 -1.58 22.74
CA ASP A 325 23.52 -1.33 24.07
C ASP A 325 21.99 -1.16 24.13
N THR A 326 21.30 -1.37 23.01
CA THR A 326 19.83 -1.34 22.97
C THR A 326 19.32 -2.39 22.00
N GLY A 327 19.08 -3.60 22.50
CA GLY A 327 18.46 -4.68 21.74
C GLY A 327 17.16 -4.22 21.12
N PHE A 328 17.14 -4.11 19.79
CA PHE A 328 15.97 -3.96 18.93
C PHE A 328 14.87 -3.03 19.50
N LEU A 329 15.24 -1.93 20.16
CA LEU A 329 14.28 -0.98 20.72
C LEU A 329 13.58 -0.30 19.53
N GLU A 330 12.34 -0.67 19.21
CA GLU A 330 11.16 -0.22 19.96
C GLU A 330 10.97 1.31 19.89
N LEU A 331 11.37 1.91 18.78
CA LEU A 331 10.52 2.90 18.14
C LEU A 331 9.76 2.15 17.05
N ALA A 332 8.48 1.88 17.25
CA ALA A 332 7.59 1.54 16.14
C ALA A 332 7.32 2.80 15.30
N SER A 333 8.40 3.48 14.90
CA SER A 333 8.45 4.23 13.67
C SER A 333 8.54 3.29 12.48
N LEU A 334 7.98 2.06 12.55
CA LEU A 334 7.56 1.22 11.42
C LEU A 334 6.70 2.08 10.51
N SER A 335 7.33 2.88 9.63
CA SER A 335 6.58 3.50 8.57
C SER A 335 6.05 2.30 7.84
N LEU A 336 4.72 2.26 7.72
CA LEU A 336 4.07 1.04 7.29
C LEU A 336 4.68 0.57 5.97
N ASP A 337 5.24 1.49 5.17
CA ASP A 337 6.23 1.45 4.08
C ASP A 337 6.84 0.11 3.69
N GLU A 338 7.14 -0.81 4.60
CA GLU A 338 7.96 -1.97 4.27
C GLU A 338 7.33 -3.33 4.65
N PRO A 339 6.70 -4.01 3.67
CA PRO A 339 6.17 -5.37 3.87
C PRO A 339 7.27 -6.42 4.12
N GLU A 340 8.54 -6.10 3.85
CA GLU A 340 9.70 -6.96 4.12
C GLU A 340 10.06 -6.99 5.61
N LEU A 341 9.86 -5.88 6.34
CA LEU A 341 10.03 -5.83 7.79
C LEU A 341 9.08 -6.78 8.53
N GLU A 342 7.80 -6.88 8.11
CA GLU A 342 6.88 -7.87 8.69
C GLU A 342 7.45 -9.30 8.56
N ARG A 343 8.08 -9.67 7.43
CA ARG A 343 8.65 -11.02 7.26
C ARG A 343 9.82 -11.30 8.19
N VAL A 344 10.72 -10.34 8.38
CA VAL A 344 11.90 -10.48 9.27
C VAL A 344 11.47 -10.68 10.72
N PHE A 345 10.39 -10.01 11.17
CA PHE A 345 9.84 -10.21 12.52
C PHE A 345 9.10 -11.54 12.73
N PHE A 346 8.84 -12.33 11.68
CA PHE A 346 8.07 -13.58 11.77
C PHE A 346 8.86 -14.83 11.34
N THR A 347 10.08 -14.73 10.84
CA THR A 347 10.89 -15.90 10.39
C THR A 347 12.08 -16.26 11.27
N GLU A 348 12.37 -15.56 12.36
CA GLU A 348 13.30 -16.08 13.37
C GLU A 348 12.61 -17.14 14.24
N ASP A 349 12.43 -18.34 13.67
CA ASP A 349 12.57 -19.63 14.36
C ASP A 349 12.15 -20.79 13.43
N THR A 350 13.00 -21.10 12.44
CA THR A 350 13.17 -22.50 11.99
C THR A 350 14.61 -22.75 11.56
N THR A 351 15.57 -22.52 12.44
CA THR A 351 16.84 -23.27 12.41
C THR A 351 17.49 -23.26 13.79
N THR A 352 17.13 -24.23 14.63
CA THR A 352 18.06 -24.81 15.60
C THR A 352 17.77 -26.30 15.78
N ASN A 353 18.42 -27.08 14.91
CA ASN A 353 19.11 -28.37 15.10
C ASN A 353 18.91 -29.34 13.93
#